data_AF-A0AAD8LIF1-F1
#
_entry.id   AF-A0AAD8LIF1-F1
#
_cell.length_a   1.000
_cell.length_b   1.000
_cell.length_c   1.000
_cell.angle_alpha   90.00
_cell.angle_beta   90.00
_cell.angle_gamma   90.00
#
_symmetry.space_group_name_H-M   'P 1'
#
loop_
_entity.id
_entity.type
_entity.pdbx_description
1 polymer ?
#
loop_
_entity_poly.entity_id
_entity_poly.type
_entity_poly.pdbx_seq_one_letter_code
_entity_poly.pdbx_strand_id
1 'polypeptide(L)'
;MTASMQKLVAVVSRVREAAESFKNPMFRHYFAQKATEELELLKKSGSSLPSTDIEDRLKLNEELLGILHRQSFIQNQYYTSEPEVEK
;
A
#
# COMPACT_ATOMS: atom_id res chain seq x y z
N MET A 1 13.21 -10.76 14.42
CA MET A 1 11.97 -10.06 14.01
C MET A 1 10.81 -10.75 14.72
N THR A 2 9.95 -10.02 15.43
CA THR A 2 8.82 -10.61 16.17
C THR A 2 7.73 -11.10 15.20
N ALA A 3 6.85 -12.02 15.63
CA ALA A 3 5.75 -12.51 14.79
C ALA A 3 4.81 -11.36 14.35
N SER A 4 4.52 -10.41 15.23
CA SER A 4 3.71 -9.23 14.90
C SER A 4 4.39 -8.33 13.87
N MET A 5 5.71 -8.15 13.94
CA MET A 5 6.48 -7.40 12.94
C MET A 5 6.48 -8.11 11.58
N GLN A 6 6.64 -9.43 11.56
CA GLN A 6 6.53 -10.21 10.32
C GLN A 6 5.15 -10.07 9.69
N LYS A 7 4.09 -10.11 10.51
CA LYS A 7 2.71 -9.87 10.04
C LYS A 7 2.57 -8.47 9.45
N LEU A 8 3.08 -7.44 10.12
CA LEU A 8 3.04 -6.06 9.60
C LEU A 8 3.76 -5.94 8.25
N VAL A 9 4.99 -6.45 8.15
CA VAL A 9 5.76 -6.46 6.88
C VAL A 9 4.99 -7.17 5.76
N ALA A 10 4.33 -8.30 6.07
CA ALA A 10 3.51 -8.99 5.08
C ALA A 10 2.30 -8.16 4.63
N VAL A 11 1.62 -7.47 5.55
CA VAL A 11 0.48 -6.59 5.20
C VAL A 11 0.94 -5.41 4.35
N VAL A 12 2.01 -4.71 4.72
CA VAL A 12 2.54 -3.59 3.91
C VAL A 12 3.01 -4.06 2.52
N SER A 13 3.53 -5.29 2.41
CA SER A 13 3.88 -5.88 1.11
C SER A 13 2.65 -6.06 0.23
N ARG A 14 1.53 -6.54 0.80
CA ARG A 14 0.24 -6.63 0.09
C ARG A 14 -0.33 -5.27 -0.29
N VAL A 15 -0.14 -4.24 0.55
CA VAL A 15 -0.49 -2.86 0.21
C VAL A 15 0.26 -2.40 -1.04
N ARG A 16 1.56 -2.72 -1.15
CA ARG A 16 2.35 -2.44 -2.35
C ARG A 16 1.79 -3.17 -3.59
N GLU A 17 1.50 -4.45 -3.47
CA GLU A 17 0.92 -5.25 -4.57
C GLU A 17 -0.45 -4.70 -5.01
N ALA A 18 -1.30 -4.30 -4.06
CA ALA A 18 -2.58 -3.66 -4.37
C ALA A 18 -2.38 -2.31 -5.08
N ALA A 19 -1.39 -1.52 -4.67
CA ALA A 19 -1.01 -0.27 -5.33
C ALA A 19 -0.52 -0.49 -6.78
N GLU A 20 0.23 -1.55 -7.02
CA GLU A 20 0.73 -1.91 -8.35
C GLU A 20 -0.41 -2.26 -9.34
N SER A 21 -1.59 -2.64 -8.83
CA SER A 21 -2.76 -2.98 -9.65
C SER A 21 -3.49 -1.77 -10.28
N PHE A 22 -3.19 -0.54 -9.87
CA PHE A 22 -3.83 0.65 -10.45
C PHE A 22 -3.35 0.89 -11.89
N LYS A 23 -4.28 1.00 -12.84
CA LYS A 23 -3.98 1.39 -14.23
C LYS A 23 -3.44 2.82 -14.30
N ASN A 24 -3.99 3.73 -13.50
CA ASN A 24 -3.47 5.10 -13.41
C ASN A 24 -2.03 5.11 -12.85
N PRO A 25 -1.03 5.59 -13.62
CA PRO A 25 0.37 5.56 -13.22
C PRO A 25 0.66 6.47 -12.02
N MET A 26 -0.09 7.55 -11.83
CA MET A 26 0.10 8.47 -10.71
C MET A 26 -0.29 7.81 -9.39
N PHE A 27 -1.47 7.17 -9.33
CA PHE A 27 -1.87 6.41 -8.13
C PHE A 27 -0.96 5.20 -7.89
N ARG A 28 -0.64 4.45 -8.95
CA ARG A 28 0.28 3.31 -8.86
C ARG A 28 1.61 3.70 -8.23
N HIS A 29 2.24 4.73 -8.79
CA HIS A 29 3.55 5.19 -8.35
C HIS A 29 3.51 5.71 -6.92
N TYR A 30 2.55 6.59 -6.60
CA TYR A 30 2.42 7.18 -5.28
C TYR A 30 2.26 6.13 -4.17
N PHE A 31 1.29 5.22 -4.31
CA PHE A 31 1.02 4.23 -3.26
C PHE A 31 2.10 3.15 -3.20
N ALA A 32 2.65 2.70 -4.33
CA ALA A 32 3.71 1.69 -4.34
C ALA A 32 5.01 2.23 -3.74
N GLN A 33 5.37 3.50 -4.03
CA GLN A 33 6.52 4.14 -3.43
C GLN A 33 6.35 4.28 -1.91
N LYS A 34 5.18 4.74 -1.44
CA LYS A 34 4.92 4.87 0.00
C LYS A 34 5.00 3.55 0.75
N ALA A 35 4.44 2.48 0.17
CA ALA A 35 4.55 1.14 0.76
C ALA A 35 6.00 0.63 0.77
N THR A 36 6.79 0.98 -0.25
CA THR A 36 8.22 0.62 -0.31
C THR A 36 9.03 1.35 0.76
N GLU A 37 8.82 2.65 0.92
CA GLU A 37 9.45 3.46 1.97
C GLU A 37 9.15 2.88 3.37
N GLU A 38 7.88 2.54 3.64
CA GLU A 38 7.48 1.92 4.91
C GLU A 38 8.13 0.55 5.12
N LEU A 39 8.21 -0.31 4.09
CA LEU A 39 8.90 -1.60 4.19
C LEU A 39 10.38 -1.45 4.54
N GLU A 40 11.06 -0.46 3.97
CA GLU A 40 12.44 -0.17 4.30
C GLU A 40 12.60 0.31 5.74
N LEU A 41 11.71 1.19 6.21
CA LEU A 41 11.69 1.65 7.59
C LEU A 41 11.47 0.49 8.56
N LEU A 42 10.50 -0.39 8.29
CA LEU A 42 10.21 -1.55 9.14
C LEU A 42 11.38 -2.54 9.17
N LYS A 43 12.11 -2.72 8.05
CA LYS A 43 13.32 -3.55 8.01
C LYS A 43 14.47 -2.94 8.81
N LYS A 44 14.63 -1.61 8.79
CA LYS A 44 15.67 -0.87 9.52
C LYS A 44 15.37 -0.75 11.02
N SER A 45 14.11 -0.55 11.38
CA SER A 45 13.66 -0.20 12.74
C SER A 45 12.92 -1.34 13.47
N GLY A 46 12.75 -2.49 12.83
CA GLY A 46 11.80 -3.53 13.25
C GLY A 46 12.06 -4.19 14.62
N SER A 47 13.21 -3.96 15.25
CA SER A 47 13.51 -4.41 16.61
C SER A 47 13.34 -3.35 17.70
N SER A 48 13.13 -2.07 17.33
CA SER A 48 13.02 -0.95 18.28
C SER A 48 11.61 -0.38 18.42
N LEU A 49 10.64 -0.88 17.65
CA LEU A 49 9.27 -0.38 17.68
C LEU A 49 8.49 -0.96 18.87
N PRO A 50 7.77 -0.14 19.64
CA PRO A 50 6.84 -0.60 20.66
C PRO A 50 5.76 -1.53 20.09
N SER A 51 5.27 -2.49 20.89
CA SER A 51 4.25 -3.46 20.43
C SER A 51 2.93 -2.78 20.07
N THR A 52 2.53 -1.74 20.80
CA THR A 52 1.34 -0.92 20.53
C THR A 52 1.42 -0.26 19.16
N ASP A 53 2.58 0.30 18.82
CA ASP A 53 2.79 0.96 17.53
C ASP A 53 2.74 -0.03 16.38
N ILE A 54 3.21 -1.27 16.59
CA ILE A 54 3.11 -2.35 15.60
C ILE A 54 1.65 -2.72 15.36
N GLU A 55 0.84 -2.82 16.41
CA GLU A 55 -0.60 -3.16 16.31
C GLU A 55 -1.40 -2.05 15.64
N ASP A 56 -1.17 -0.79 15.99
CA ASP A 56 -1.81 0.36 15.38
C ASP A 56 -1.47 0.46 13.89
N ARG A 57 -0.18 0.34 13.55
CA ARG A 57 0.26 0.30 12.14
C ARG A 57 -0.35 -0.86 11.38
N LEU A 58 -0.47 -2.03 12.01
CA LEU A 58 -1.06 -3.21 11.38
C LEU A 58 -2.52 -2.95 11.03
N LYS A 59 -3.31 -2.43 11.97
CA LYS A 59 -4.72 -2.08 11.76
C LYS A 59 -4.90 -1.08 10.63
N LEU A 60 -4.09 0.00 10.63
CA LEU A 60 -4.14 1.03 9.59
C LEU A 60 -3.80 0.47 8.20
N ASN A 61 -2.81 -0.41 8.10
CA ASN A 61 -2.42 -1.01 6.82
C ASN A 61 -3.42 -2.07 6.33
N GLU A 62 -4.06 -2.82 7.23
CA GLU A 62 -5.16 -3.73 6.87
C GLU A 62 -6.36 -2.94 6.31
N GLU A 63 -6.69 -1.79 6.91
CA GLU A 63 -7.75 -0.89 6.40
C GLU A 63 -7.37 -0.28 5.04
N LEU A 64 -6.15 0.24 4.91
CA LEU A 64 -5.64 0.82 3.67
C LEU A 64 -5.66 -0.21 2.53
N LEU A 65 -5.26 -1.45 2.79
CA LEU A 65 -5.32 -2.54 1.81
C LEU A 65 -6.74 -2.72 1.27
N GLY A 66 -7.75 -2.74 2.15
CA GLY A 66 -9.15 -2.83 1.76
C GLY A 66 -9.61 -1.63 0.92
N ILE A 67 -9.16 -0.41 1.26
CA ILE A 67 -9.45 0.80 0.48
C ILE A 67 -8.81 0.70 -0.91
N LEU A 68 -7.53 0.33 -1.01
CA LEU A 68 -6.82 0.25 -2.28
C LEU A 68 -7.43 -0.79 -3.22
N HIS A 69 -7.87 -1.95 -2.72
CA HIS A 69 -8.57 -2.93 -3.55
C HIS A 69 -9.87 -2.40 -4.15
N ARG A 70 -10.68 -1.67 -3.35
CA ARG A 70 -11.92 -1.07 -3.85
C ARG A 70 -11.63 0.04 -4.86
N GLN A 71 -10.64 0.89 -4.56
CA GLN A 71 -10.27 2.01 -5.40
C GLN A 71 -9.62 1.57 -6.70
N SER A 72 -8.73 0.57 -6.68
CA SER A 72 -8.14 0.05 -7.91
C SER A 72 -9.18 -0.58 -8.80
N PHE A 73 -10.15 -1.32 -8.25
CA PHE A 73 -11.27 -1.85 -9.01
C PHE A 73 -12.08 -0.73 -9.70
N ILE A 74 -12.59 0.24 -8.94
CA ILE A 74 -13.40 1.35 -9.48
C ILE A 74 -12.59 2.15 -10.49
N GLN A 75 -11.42 2.63 -10.09
CA GLN A 75 -10.59 3.51 -10.91
C GLN A 75 -10.18 2.83 -12.22
N ASN A 76 -9.87 1.53 -12.21
CA ASN A 76 -9.49 0.79 -13.41
C ASN A 76 -10.64 0.58 -14.41
N GLN A 77 -11.90 0.64 -13.97
CA GLN A 77 -13.07 0.61 -14.86
C GLN A 77 -13.24 1.94 -15.60
N TYR A 78 -12.98 3.06 -14.92
CA TYR A 78 -13.16 4.41 -15.47
C TYR A 78 -11.87 5.03 -16.02
N TYR A 79 -10.73 4.35 -15.89
CA TYR A 79 -9.47 4.84 -16.44
C TYR A 79 -9.39 4.52 -17.93
N THR A 80 -9.72 5.51 -18.75
CA THR A 80 -9.42 5.55 -20.18
C THR A 80 -8.00 6.06 -20.39
N SER A 81 -7.20 5.31 -21.15
CA SER A 81 -5.84 5.69 -21.55
C SER A 81 -5.79 6.70 -22.70
N GLU A 82 -6.94 7.03 -23.27
CA GLU A 82 -7.08 8.02 -24.34
C GLU A 82 -7.50 9.37 -23.76
N PRO A 83 -6.84 10.48 -24.12
CA PRO A 83 -7.39 11.79 -23.84
C PRO A 83 -8.64 11.98 -24.71
N GLU A 84 -9.82 12.02 -24.10
CA GLU A 84 -11.08 12.44 -24.74
C GLU A 84 -11.03 13.95 -25.03
N VAL A 85 -10.13 14.38 -25.92
CA VAL A 85 -10.17 15.72 -26.50
C VAL A 85 -9.73 15.59 -27.96
N GLU A 86 -10.69 15.30 -28.84
CA GLU A 86 -10.56 15.75 -30.23
C GLU A 86 -10.49 17.28 -30.18
N LYS A 87 -9.34 17.84 -30.56
CA LYS A 87 -9.17 19.28 -30.79
C LYS A 87 -9.52 19.63 -32.22
#